data_AF-A0A957Q9Q6-F1
#
_entry.id   AF-A0A957Q9Q6-F1
#
_cell.length_a   1.000
_cell.length_b   1.000
_cell.length_c   1.000
_cell.angle_alpha   90.00
_cell.angle_beta   90.00
_cell.angle_gamma   90.00
#
_symmetry.space_group_name_H-M   'P 1'
#
loop_
_entity.id
_entity.type
_entity.pdbx_description
1 polymer ?
#
loop_
_entity_poly.entity_id
_entity_poly.type
_entity_poly.pdbx_seq_one_letter_code
_entity_poly.pdbx_strand_id
1 'polypeptide(L)' 'MHAPEQRTALITHIRALPDQLASVIEGWSDSQLDFRPAKDEWCARQIVHHVADSHMNSFIRMKLALAENTPTIRP' A
#
# COMPACT_ATOMS: atom_id res chain seq x y z
N MET A 1 -17.35 -14.77 -4.79
CA MET A 1 -16.43 -14.99 -3.65
C MET A 1 -15.18 -15.66 -4.21
N HIS A 2 -13.97 -15.18 -3.91
CA HIS A 2 -12.74 -15.78 -4.43
C HIS A 2 -12.55 -17.22 -3.93
N ALA A 3 -12.02 -18.09 -4.77
CA ALA A 3 -11.65 -19.44 -4.37
C ALA A 3 -10.57 -19.39 -3.27
N PRO A 4 -10.48 -20.40 -2.37
CA PRO A 4 -9.48 -20.41 -1.30
C PRO A 4 -8.04 -20.19 -1.78
N GLU A 5 -7.67 -20.78 -2.92
CA GLU A 5 -6.36 -20.61 -3.55
C GLU A 5 -6.10 -19.17 -4.00
N GLN A 6 -7.10 -18.53 -4.61
CA GLN A 6 -7.03 -17.11 -5.00
C GLN A 6 -6.85 -16.21 -3.77
N ARG A 7 -7.55 -16.49 -2.67
CA ARG A 7 -7.39 -15.73 -1.42
C ARG A 7 -5.97 -15.88 -0.87
N THR A 8 -5.42 -17.10 -0.84
CA THR A 8 -4.04 -17.35 -0.40
C THR A 8 -3.03 -16.60 -1.29
N ALA A 9 -3.20 -16.64 -2.61
CA ALA A 9 -2.34 -15.91 -3.54
C ALA A 9 -2.37 -14.38 -3.29
N LEU A 10 -3.56 -13.81 -3.09
CA LEU A 10 -3.71 -12.38 -2.79
C LEU A 10 -3.04 -11.99 -1.46
N ILE A 11 -3.18 -12.81 -0.41
CA ILE A 11 -2.51 -12.57 0.87
C ILE A 11 -0.99 -12.61 0.70
N THR A 12 -0.47 -13.55 -0.09
CA THR A 12 0.96 -13.64 -0.38
C THR A 12 1.46 -12.42 -1.13
N HIS A 13 0.72 -11.89 -2.11
CA HIS A 13 1.08 -10.67 -2.81
C HIS A 13 1.15 -9.45 -1.87
N ILE A 14 0.14 -9.26 -1.00
CA ILE A 14 0.15 -8.17 -0.02
C ILE A 14 1.36 -8.27 0.90
N ARG A 15 1.70 -9.49 1.33
CA ARG A 15 2.85 -9.74 2.22
C ARG A 15 4.19 -9.45 1.54
N ALA A 16 4.34 -9.76 0.26
CA ALA A 16 5.60 -9.59 -0.47
C ALA A 16 5.87 -8.15 -0.92
N LEU A 17 4.83 -7.32 -1.03
CA LEU A 17 4.94 -5.96 -1.58
C LEU A 17 6.00 -5.07 -0.90
N PRO A 18 6.14 -5.03 0.45
CA PRO A 18 7.13 -4.16 1.09
C PRO A 18 8.57 -4.48 0.65
N ASP A 19 8.94 -5.76 0.60
CA ASP A 19 10.27 -6.20 0.18
C ASP A 19 10.50 -5.95 -1.31
N GLN A 20 9.46 -6.14 -2.13
CA GLN A 20 9.51 -5.82 -3.56
C GLN A 20 9.71 -4.32 -3.79
N LEU A 21 9.01 -3.45 -3.05
CA LEU A 21 9.20 -2.00 -3.17
C LEU A 21 10.58 -1.57 -2.68
N ALA A 22 11.06 -2.14 -1.57
CA ALA A 22 12.39 -1.84 -1.03
C ALA A 22 13.50 -2.20 -2.01
N SER A 23 13.42 -3.37 -2.66
CA SER A 23 14.43 -3.80 -3.64
C SER A 23 14.43 -2.94 -4.91
N VAL A 24 13.29 -2.42 -5.34
CA VAL A 24 13.21 -1.52 -6.52
C VAL A 24 13.94 -0.20 -6.30
N ILE A 25 13.86 0.35 -5.07
CA ILE A 25 14.48 1.64 -4.73
C ILE A 25 15.84 1.49 -4.03
N GLU A 26 16.36 0.27 -3.95
CA GLU A 26 17.65 0.00 -3.32
C GLU A 26 18.77 0.75 -4.05
N GLY A 27 19.60 1.47 -3.29
CA GLY A 27 20.71 2.25 -3.84
C GLY A 27 20.31 3.55 -4.55
N TRP A 28 19.03 3.92 -4.56
CA TRP A 28 18.61 5.21 -5.10
C TRP A 28 19.08 6.35 -4.19
N SER A 29 19.54 7.43 -4.81
CA SER A 29 19.83 8.69 -4.13
C SER A 29 18.56 9.49 -3.84
N ASP A 30 18.65 10.46 -2.93
CA ASP A 30 17.52 11.34 -2.62
C ASP A 30 17.00 12.09 -3.86
N SER A 31 17.89 12.54 -4.75
CA SER A 31 17.47 13.22 -5.98
C SER A 31 16.67 12.31 -6.94
N GLN A 32 16.96 11.01 -6.96
CA GLN A 32 16.19 10.03 -7.72
C GLN A 32 14.83 9.76 -7.06
N LEU A 33 14.79 9.67 -5.72
CA LEU A 33 13.55 9.49 -4.97
C LEU A 33 12.60 10.69 -5.10
N ASP A 34 13.17 11.90 -5.25
CA ASP A 34 12.44 13.16 -5.35
C ASP A 34 12.23 13.64 -6.80
N PHE A 35 12.75 12.90 -7.78
CA PHE A 35 12.51 13.19 -9.20
C PHE A 35 11.02 13.10 -9.53
N ARG A 36 10.51 14.11 -10.24
CA ARG A 36 9.13 14.16 -10.75
C ARG A 36 9.13 14.16 -12.28
N PRO A 37 8.42 13.23 -12.93
CA PRO A 37 8.31 13.22 -14.40
C PRO A 37 7.69 14.50 -14.98
N ALA A 38 6.75 15.12 -14.25
CA ALA A 38 6.16 16.42 -14.57
C ALA A 38 5.78 17.17 -13.29
N LYS A 39 5.46 18.46 -13.41
CA LYS A 39 5.19 19.37 -12.27
C LYS A 39 4.13 18.84 -11.29
N ASP A 40 3.09 18.19 -11.83
CA ASP A 40 1.92 17.73 -11.07
C ASP A 40 1.91 16.21 -10.84
N GLU A 41 2.98 15.52 -11.24
CA GLU A 41 3.17 14.08 -11.03
C GLU A 41 3.88 13.78 -9.70
N TRP A 42 3.69 12.56 -9.20
CA TRP A 42 4.33 12.12 -7.97
C TRP A 42 5.76 11.67 -8.19
N CYS A 43 6.62 11.96 -7.22
CA CYS A 43 7.93 11.30 -7.14
C CYS A 43 7.81 9.89 -6.56
N ALA A 44 8.87 9.09 -6.69
CA ALA A 44 8.90 7.74 -6.13
C ALA A 44 8.66 7.74 -4.61
N ARG A 45 9.24 8.71 -3.89
CA ARG A 45 9.02 8.88 -2.45
C ARG A 45 7.54 9.06 -2.11
N GLN A 46 6.83 9.90 -2.85
CA GLN A 46 5.40 10.14 -2.65
C GLN A 46 4.57 8.89 -2.94
N ILE A 47 4.90 8.16 -4.01
CA ILE A 47 4.21 6.90 -4.36
C ILE A 47 4.38 5.88 -3.23
N VAL A 48 5.61 5.65 -2.75
CA VAL A 48 5.89 4.69 -1.67
C VAL A 48 5.12 5.05 -0.39
N HIS A 49 5.10 6.33 -0.01
CA HIS A 49 4.33 6.77 1.15
C HIS A 49 2.82 6.61 0.95
N HIS A 50 2.30 6.91 -0.24
CA HIS A 50 0.88 6.76 -0.52
C HIS A 50 0.43 5.29 -0.46
N VAL A 51 1.25 4.36 -0.96
CA VAL A 51 0.97 2.92 -0.85
C VAL A 51 0.89 2.51 0.62
N ALA A 52 1.83 2.95 1.45
CA ALA A 52 1.83 2.65 2.88
C ALA A 52 0.58 3.21 3.59
N ASP A 53 0.22 4.47 3.31
CA ASP A 53 -0.97 5.11 3.87
C ASP A 53 -2.27 4.41 3.46
N SER A 54 -2.44 4.14 2.16
CA SER A 54 -3.62 3.44 1.61
C SER A 54 -3.80 2.04 2.21
N HIS A 55 -2.70 1.29 2.38
CA HIS A 55 -2.72 -0.04 2.99
C HIS A 55 -3.07 0.03 4.48
N MET A 56 -2.52 1.00 5.21
CA MET A 56 -2.84 1.22 6.61
C MET A 56 -4.31 1.58 6.80
N ASN A 57 -4.83 2.51 5.99
CA ASN A 57 -6.24 2.91 6.01
C ASN A 57 -7.16 1.73 5.74
N SER A 58 -6.84 0.89 4.75
CA SER A 58 -7.61 -0.32 4.46
C SER A 58 -7.61 -1.32 5.63
N PHE A 59 -6.46 -1.53 6.25
CA PHE A 59 -6.32 -2.42 7.40
C PHE A 59 -7.09 -1.93 8.63
N ILE A 60 -7.03 -0.63 8.93
CA ILE A 60 -7.75 -0.01 10.03
C ILE A 60 -9.26 -0.12 9.81
N ARG A 61 -9.76 0.19 8.61
CA ARG A 61 -11.19 0.07 8.28
C ARG A 61 -11.69 -1.36 8.44
N MET A 62 -10.89 -2.36 8.05
CA MET A 62 -11.23 -3.77 8.28
C MET A 62 -11.34 -4.08 9.77
N LYS A 63 -10.40 -3.61 10.59
CA LYS A 63 -10.46 -3.79 12.06
C LYS A 63 -11.70 -3.14 12.67
N LEU A 64 -12.04 -1.93 12.27
CA LEU A 64 -13.24 -1.23 12.75
C LEU A 64 -14.51 -1.98 12.34
N ALA A 65 -14.58 -2.44 11.08
CA ALA A 65 -15.71 -3.24 10.60
C ALA A 65 -15.92 -4.55 11.38
N LEU A 66 -14.84 -5.17 11.85
CA LEU A 66 -14.90 -6.39 12.66
C LEU A 66 -15.19 -6.13 14.15
N ALA A 67 -14.89 -4.94 14.67
CA ALA A 67 -14.99 -4.61 16.09
C ALA A 67 -16.29 -3.88 16.48
N GLU A 68 -16.98 -3.27 15.52
CA GLU A 68 -18.19 -2.45 15.76
C GLU A 68 -19.47 -3.22 15.37
N ASN A 69 -20.53 -3.11 16.17
CA ASN A 69 -21.83 -3.76 15.88
C ASN A 69 -22.52 -3.18 14.64
N THR A 70 -22.37 -1.87 14.41
CA THR A 70 -22.90 -1.13 13.26
C THR A 70 -21.79 -0.25 12.71
N PRO A 71 -20.88 -0.83 11.90
CA PRO A 71 -19.69 -0.13 11.45
C PRO A 71 -20.04 1.01 10.50
N THR A 72 -19.46 2.18 10.73
CA THR A 72 -19.57 3.33 9.83
C THR A 72 -18.31 3.44 8.96
N ILE A 73 -18.47 3.63 7.66
CA ILE A 73 -17.33 3.84 6.74
C ILE A 73 -16.70 5.20 7.07
N ARG A 74 -15.51 5.17 7.68
CA ARG A 74 -14.71 6.37 7.98
C ARG A 74 -13.79 6.68 6.79
N PRO A 75 -13.54 7.96 6.46
CA PRO A 75 -12.55 8.34 5.43
C PRO A 75 -11.11 7.95 5.83
#